data_AF-A0A059DKG2-F1
#
_entry.id   AF-A0A059DKG2-F1
#
_cell.length_a   1.000
_cell.length_b   1.000
_cell.length_c   1.000
_cell.angle_alpha   90.00
_cell.angle_beta   90.00
_cell.angle_gamma   90.00
#
_symmetry.space_group_name_H-M   'P 1'
#
loop_
_entity.id
_entity.type
_entity.pdbx_description
1 polymer ?
#
loop_
_entity_poly.entity_id
_entity_poly.type
_entity_poly.pdbx_seq_one_letter_code
_entity_poly.pdbx_strand_id
1 'polypeptide(L)' 'MTLRHTLLAGAGFAILAACTHTIKIEPSDKPIKIDLNITQEVRIILDKEVEELIADNPDLF' A
#
# COMPACT_ATOMS: atom_id res chain seq x y z
N MET A 1 -56.21 -6.38 -0.38
CA MET A 1 -55.24 -5.30 -0.07
C MET A 1 -54.07 -5.78 0.80
N THR A 2 -54.28 -6.75 1.69
CA THR A 2 -53.28 -7.34 2.60
C THR A 2 -52.10 -8.05 1.91
N LEU A 3 -52.29 -8.66 0.74
CA LEU A 3 -51.25 -9.41 0.01
C LEU A 3 -50.17 -8.50 -0.64
N ARG A 4 -50.55 -7.29 -1.08
CA ARG A 4 -49.57 -6.31 -1.61
C ARG A 4 -48.71 -5.72 -0.50
N HIS A 5 -49.27 -5.52 0.69
CA HIS A 5 -48.53 -4.99 1.84
C HIS A 5 -47.55 -6.01 2.43
N THR A 6 -47.89 -7.29 2.45
CA THR A 6 -46.97 -8.36 2.85
C THR A 6 -45.80 -8.51 1.88
N LEU A 7 -46.06 -8.38 0.57
CA LEU A 7 -45.01 -8.47 -0.45
C LEU A 7 -44.06 -7.26 -0.43
N LEU A 8 -44.59 -6.05 -0.19
CA LEU A 8 -43.76 -4.85 0.01
C LEU A 8 -42.90 -4.92 1.28
N ALA A 9 -43.46 -5.45 2.38
CA ALA A 9 -42.73 -5.60 3.64
C ALA A 9 -41.57 -6.61 3.54
N GLY A 10 -41.78 -7.73 2.82
CA GLY A 10 -40.73 -8.72 2.57
C GLY A 10 -39.57 -8.17 1.73
N ALA A 11 -39.88 -7.36 0.70
CA ALA A 11 -38.85 -6.74 -0.14
C ALA A 11 -37.99 -5.72 0.63
N GLY A 12 -38.58 -4.97 1.57
CA GLY A 12 -37.84 -4.03 2.41
C GLY A 12 -36.81 -4.71 3.32
N PHE A 13 -37.13 -5.91 3.83
CA PHE A 13 -36.23 -6.66 4.72
C PHE A 13 -35.01 -7.22 3.98
N ALA A 14 -35.17 -7.64 2.71
CA ALA A 14 -34.08 -8.14 1.89
C ALA A 14 -33.05 -7.04 1.54
N ILE A 15 -33.51 -5.80 1.33
CA ILE A 15 -32.63 -4.65 1.05
C ILE A 15 -31.79 -4.29 2.27
N LEU A 16 -32.38 -4.35 3.48
CA LEU A 16 -31.66 -4.07 4.73
C LEU A 16 -30.56 -5.11 5.03
N ALA A 17 -30.79 -6.38 4.68
CA ALA A 17 -29.81 -7.46 4.84
C ALA A 17 -28.62 -7.36 3.87
N ALA A 18 -28.76 -6.62 2.77
CA ALA A 18 -27.68 -6.37 1.81
C ALA A 18 -26.69 -5.28 2.28
N CYS A 19 -27.00 -4.51 3.32
CA CYS A 19 -26.14 -3.41 3.77
C CYS A 19 -24.97 -3.86 4.67
N THR A 20 -24.91 -5.13 5.11
CA THR A 20 -23.85 -5.66 5.99
C THR A 20 -22.87 -6.52 5.20
N HIS A 21 -22.18 -5.92 4.23
CA HIS A 21 -21.10 -6.58 3.52
C HIS A 21 -19.96 -6.91 4.50
N THR A 22 -19.70 -8.20 4.71
CA THR A 22 -18.57 -8.65 5.53
C THR A 22 -17.29 -8.49 4.71
N ILE A 23 -16.49 -7.50 5.05
CA ILE A 23 -15.16 -7.30 4.45
C ILE A 23 -14.25 -8.40 5.01
N LYS A 24 -13.92 -9.38 4.18
CA LYS A 24 -12.89 -10.38 4.49
C LYS A 24 -11.53 -9.80 4.13
N ILE A 25 -10.70 -9.55 5.14
CA ILE A 25 -9.31 -9.17 4.95
C ILE A 25 -8.55 -10.49 4.80
N GLU A 26 -8.50 -11.00 3.57
CA GLU A 26 -7.63 -12.11 3.23
C GLU A 26 -6.22 -11.55 3.03
N PRO A 27 -5.19 -12.03 3.76
CA PRO A 27 -3.82 -11.68 3.45
C PRO A 27 -3.54 -12.16 2.02
N SER A 28 -3.09 -11.25 1.15
CA SER A 28 -2.71 -11.61 -0.22
C SER A 28 -1.61 -12.67 -0.18
N ASP A 29 -1.90 -13.87 -0.68
CA ASP A 29 -0.94 -14.98 -0.80
C ASP A 29 0.27 -14.61 -1.66
N LYS A 30 0.12 -13.59 -2.51
CA LYS A 30 1.18 -13.11 -3.39
C LYS A 30 1.99 -12.02 -2.66
N PRO A 31 3.33 -12.15 -2.61
CA PRO A 31 4.21 -11.08 -2.15
C PRO A 31 3.96 -9.79 -2.94
N ILE A 32 4.05 -8.65 -2.25
CA ILE A 32 3.96 -7.32 -2.88
C ILE A 32 5.15 -7.17 -3.84
N LYS A 33 4.87 -6.98 -5.13
CA LYS A 33 5.89 -6.68 -6.13
C LYS A 33 6.07 -5.18 -6.24
N ILE A 34 7.26 -4.68 -5.94
CA ILE A 34 7.66 -3.29 -6.11
C ILE A 34 8.61 -3.25 -7.32
N ASP A 35 8.10 -2.81 -8.47
CA ASP A 35 8.89 -2.67 -9.70
C ASP A 35 9.37 -1.22 -9.84
N LEU A 36 10.63 -0.99 -9.48
CA LEU A 36 11.27 0.32 -9.53
C LEU A 36 12.05 0.44 -10.85
N ASN A 37 11.35 0.82 -11.92
CA ASN A 37 11.98 1.12 -13.21
C ASN A 37 12.52 2.57 -13.24
N ILE A 38 13.45 2.89 -12.35
CA ILE A 38 14.18 4.17 -12.35
C ILE A 38 15.69 3.93 -12.28
N THR A 39 16.46 4.68 -13.07
CA THR A 39 17.92 4.76 -12.94
C THR A 39 18.25 5.52 -11.66
N GLN A 40 18.55 4.80 -10.58
CA GLN A 40 19.00 5.39 -9.33
C GLN A 40 20.51 5.64 -9.41
N GLU A 41 20.92 6.88 -9.69
CA GLU A 41 22.30 7.29 -9.44
C GLU A 41 22.50 7.45 -7.94
N VAL A 42 23.26 6.55 -7.32
CA VAL A 42 23.78 6.77 -5.96
C VAL A 42 24.90 7.80 -6.07
N ARG A 43 24.55 9.09 -5.96
CA ARG A 43 25.54 10.16 -5.87
C ARG A 43 26.02 10.26 -4.42
N ILE A 44 27.12 9.59 -4.10
CA ILE A 44 27.85 9.84 -2.86
C ILE A 44 28.61 11.15 -3.06
N ILE A 45 28.13 12.23 -2.45
CA ILE A 45 28.88 13.49 -2.36
C ILE A 45 29.76 13.36 -1.12
N LEU A 46 31.08 13.34 -1.29
CA LEU A 46 32.00 13.46 -0.18
C LEU A 46 32.04 14.94 0.23
N ASP A 47 31.91 15.22 1.52
CA ASP A 47 32.12 16.57 2.02
C ASP A 47 33.59 16.96 1.84
N LYS A 48 33.85 18.25 1.59
CA LYS A 48 35.22 18.75 1.33
C LYS A 48 36.22 18.39 2.42
N GLU A 49 35.79 18.36 3.68
CA GLU A 49 36.62 17.96 4.81
C GLU A 49 37.04 16.48 4.71
N VAL A 50 36.19 15.62 4.16
CA VAL A 50 36.51 14.20 3.92
C VAL A 50 37.50 14.05 2.77
N GLU A 51 37.36 14.85 1.71
CA GLU A 51 38.32 14.88 0.60
C GLU A 51 39.71 15.33 1.06
N GLU A 52 39.78 16.35 1.93
CA GLU A 52 41.02 16.85 2.53
C GLU A 52 41.67 15.78 3.43
N LEU A 53 40.89 15.10 4.28
CA LEU A 53 41.40 14.02 5.14
C LEU A 53 41.97 12.83 4.36
N ILE A 54 41.33 12.46 3.24
CA ILE A 54 41.81 11.41 2.33
C ILE A 54 43.10 11.86 1.63
N ALA A 55 43.17 13.13 1.19
CA ALA A 55 44.35 13.68 0.54
C ALA A 55 45.56 13.77 1.49
N ASP A 56 45.32 14.09 2.76
CA ASP A 56 46.36 14.20 3.79
C ASP A 56 46.86 12.84 4.28
N ASN A 57 46.07 11.77 4.12
CA ASN A 57 46.41 10.42 4.58
C ASN A 57 46.13 9.36 3.49
N PRO A 58 46.89 9.36 2.38
CA PRO A 58 46.67 8.48 1.23
C PRO A 58 46.98 6.99 1.51
N ASP A 59 47.57 6.67 2.65
CA ASP A 59 47.88 5.32 3.11
C ASP A 59 46.76 4.68 3.94
N LEU A 60 45.75 5.47 4.36
CA LEU A 60 44.63 5.01 5.18
C LEU A 60 43.41 4.53 4.37
N PHE A 61 43.31 4.85 3.07
CA PHE A 61 42.14 4.59 2.23
C PHE A 61 42.51 4.07 0.83
#